data_AF-A0A2E8LDD0-F1
#
_entry.id   AF-A0A2E8LDD0-F1
#
_cell.length_a   1.000
_cell.length_b   1.000
_cell.length_c   1.000
_cell.angle_alpha   90.00
_cell.angle_beta   90.00
_cell.angle_gamma   90.00
#
_symmetry.space_group_name_H-M   'P 1'
#
loop_
_entity.id
_entity.type
_entity.pdbx_description
1 polymer ?
#
loop_
_entity_poly.entity_id
_entity_poly.type
_entity_poly.pdbx_seq_one_letter_code
_entity_poly.pdbx_strand_id
1 'polypeptide(L)'
;MGEPAVGLILAALDVDIDNGAAWNRWYDLEHLAPNLALPEVVTGHRYVAPPALHDCRIAASDDAVWGGGRSVYLTWYATSVDPAAAIAAMSARRDELEAAGRMDGAGARVVRSGDALTLLSTASDPNLRLDERDLVHVGHVALRLVIDRDERLASLSPGVVASLRFGSAFSPGRFAELQLLADDPRSVLDELRAAESRRRIEVDVAFDRIEPLQYPFLAAIEKSRLPRWVDEV
;
A
#
# COMPACT_ATOMS: atom_id res chain seq x y z
N MET A 1 -25.33 -4.14 6.63
CA MET A 1 -23.94 -4.39 7.10
C MET A 1 -23.10 -4.59 5.86
N GLY A 2 -21.89 -4.02 5.80
CA GLY A 2 -21.00 -4.13 4.64
C GLY A 2 -20.48 -5.54 4.41
N GLU A 3 -20.01 -5.82 3.20
CA GLU A 3 -19.38 -7.11 2.86
C GLU A 3 -17.98 -7.19 3.50
N PRO A 4 -17.58 -8.34 4.06
CA PRO A 4 -16.21 -8.53 4.55
C PRO A 4 -15.22 -8.50 3.39
N ALA A 5 -14.02 -7.98 3.64
CA ALA A 5 -12.93 -8.10 2.68
C ALA A 5 -12.40 -9.53 2.66
N VAL A 6 -12.17 -10.08 1.46
CA VAL A 6 -11.58 -11.41 1.24
C VAL A 6 -10.18 -11.33 0.64
N GLY A 7 -9.71 -10.12 0.31
CA GLY A 7 -8.35 -9.86 -0.12
C GLY A 7 -8.10 -8.39 -0.42
N LEU A 8 -6.97 -8.10 -1.05
CA LEU A 8 -6.63 -6.78 -1.55
C LEU A 8 -6.00 -6.81 -2.95
N ILE A 9 -6.06 -5.66 -3.59
CA ILE A 9 -5.21 -5.29 -4.71
C ILE A 9 -4.20 -4.30 -4.19
N LEU A 10 -2.91 -4.56 -4.39
CA LEU A 10 -1.82 -3.70 -3.96
C LEU A 10 -1.06 -3.17 -5.17
N ALA A 11 -0.86 -1.86 -5.22
CA ALA A 11 -0.06 -1.20 -6.24
C ALA A 11 1.04 -0.36 -5.59
N ALA A 12 2.29 -0.61 -5.94
CA ALA A 12 3.45 0.19 -5.59
C ALA A 12 3.90 0.97 -6.82
N LEU A 13 4.05 2.29 -6.69
CA LEU A 13 4.20 3.19 -7.83
C LEU A 13 5.24 4.27 -7.59
N ASP A 14 5.82 4.75 -8.69
CA ASP A 14 6.63 5.95 -8.75
C ASP A 14 6.05 6.93 -9.77
N VAL A 15 6.31 8.21 -9.56
CA VAL A 15 6.05 9.29 -10.51
C VAL A 15 7.27 10.17 -10.62
N ASP A 16 7.38 10.91 -11.70
CA ASP A 16 8.42 11.93 -11.83
C ASP A 16 8.30 12.95 -10.69
N ILE A 17 9.45 13.40 -10.19
CA ILE A 17 9.53 14.18 -8.96
C ILE A 17 8.77 15.51 -9.04
N ASP A 18 8.69 16.09 -10.24
CA ASP A 18 7.93 17.32 -10.53
C ASP A 18 6.45 17.06 -10.85
N ASN A 19 6.05 15.81 -11.08
CA ASN A 19 4.68 15.39 -11.32
C ASN A 19 3.90 15.11 -10.01
N GLY A 20 4.59 15.01 -8.87
CA GLY A 20 4.00 14.59 -7.59
C GLY A 20 2.71 15.34 -7.19
N ALA A 21 2.66 16.67 -7.35
CA ALA A 21 1.47 17.46 -7.01
C ALA A 21 0.28 17.17 -7.95
N ALA A 22 0.53 17.14 -9.26
CA ALA A 22 -0.50 16.88 -10.27
C ALA A 22 -1.05 15.46 -10.13
N TRP A 23 -0.16 14.47 -10.02
CA TRP A 23 -0.49 13.06 -9.80
C TRP A 23 -1.39 12.87 -8.58
N ASN A 24 -0.98 13.37 -7.41
CA ASN A 24 -1.74 13.15 -6.18
C ASN A 24 -3.13 13.80 -6.23
N ARG A 25 -3.21 15.00 -6.83
CA ARG A 25 -4.48 15.71 -7.02
C ARG A 25 -5.40 14.99 -7.99
N TRP A 26 -4.89 14.53 -9.13
CA TRP A 26 -5.66 13.73 -10.08
C TRP A 26 -6.13 12.42 -9.45
N TYR A 27 -5.27 11.77 -8.66
CA TYR A 27 -5.64 10.52 -8.01
C TYR A 27 -6.80 10.70 -7.02
N ASP A 28 -6.74 11.74 -6.17
CA ASP A 28 -7.79 12.05 -5.19
C ASP A 28 -9.11 12.47 -5.84
N LEU A 29 -9.04 13.27 -6.91
CA LEU A 29 -10.23 13.88 -7.52
C LEU A 29 -10.85 13.04 -8.62
N GLU A 30 -10.09 12.15 -9.27
CA GLU A 30 -10.54 11.45 -10.46
C GLU A 30 -10.24 9.95 -10.45
N HIS A 31 -9.05 9.50 -10.04
CA HIS A 31 -8.68 8.09 -10.21
C HIS A 31 -9.24 7.16 -9.12
N LEU A 32 -9.28 7.61 -7.87
CA LEU A 32 -9.72 6.76 -6.76
C LEU A 32 -11.23 6.49 -6.84
N ALA A 33 -12.03 7.51 -7.14
CA ALA A 33 -13.49 7.43 -7.07
C ALA A 33 -14.12 6.35 -7.98
N PRO A 34 -13.73 6.18 -9.25
CA PRO A 34 -14.26 5.11 -10.11
C PRO A 34 -13.96 3.71 -9.58
N ASN A 35 -12.80 3.50 -8.94
CA ASN A 35 -12.44 2.22 -8.35
C ASN A 35 -13.28 1.93 -7.11
N LEU A 36 -13.49 2.93 -6.24
CA LEU A 36 -14.36 2.79 -5.06
C LEU A 36 -15.84 2.63 -5.40
N ALA A 37 -16.25 3.01 -6.62
CA ALA A 37 -17.62 2.82 -7.10
C ALA A 37 -17.89 1.41 -7.63
N LEU A 38 -16.87 0.57 -7.76
CA LEU A 38 -17.02 -0.83 -8.19
C LEU A 38 -17.64 -1.66 -7.04
N PRO A 39 -18.66 -2.49 -7.30
CA PRO A 39 -19.25 -3.37 -6.29
C PRO A 39 -18.24 -4.32 -5.62
N GLU A 40 -17.19 -4.70 -6.35
CA GLU A 40 -16.13 -5.61 -5.91
C GLU A 40 -15.18 -4.97 -4.88
N VAL A 41 -15.19 -3.64 -4.75
CA VAL A 41 -14.26 -2.86 -3.93
C VAL A 41 -14.95 -2.38 -2.66
N VAL A 42 -14.42 -2.80 -1.52
CA VAL A 42 -14.93 -2.44 -0.18
C VAL A 42 -14.43 -1.07 0.24
N THR A 43 -13.13 -0.82 0.05
CA THR A 43 -12.47 0.45 0.38
C THR A 43 -11.11 0.53 -0.28
N GLY A 44 -10.47 1.69 -0.22
CA GLY A 44 -9.11 1.86 -0.70
C GLY A 44 -8.40 2.99 0.02
N HIS A 45 -7.08 2.85 0.15
CA HIS A 45 -6.23 3.78 0.89
C HIS A 45 -4.95 4.04 0.12
N ARG A 46 -4.44 5.26 0.26
CA ARG A 46 -3.24 5.75 -0.42
C ARG A 46 -2.19 6.11 0.62
N TYR A 47 -0.94 5.84 0.29
CA TYR A 47 0.20 6.06 1.18
C TYR A 47 1.40 6.57 0.40
N VAL A 48 2.31 7.19 1.13
CA VAL A 48 3.58 7.73 0.64
C VAL A 48 4.69 7.38 1.61
N ALA A 49 5.88 7.10 1.09
CA ALA A 49 7.09 7.02 1.89
C ALA A 49 7.92 8.27 1.62
N PRO A 50 7.91 9.26 2.53
CA PRO A 50 8.86 10.36 2.45
C PRO A 50 10.30 9.86 2.60
N PRO A 51 11.31 10.70 2.31
CA PRO A 51 12.73 10.29 2.38
C PRO A 51 13.11 9.63 3.71
N ALA A 52 12.60 10.15 4.83
CA ALA A 52 12.87 9.59 6.15
C ALA A 52 12.36 8.15 6.33
N LEU A 53 11.28 7.76 5.64
CA LEU A 53 10.78 6.38 5.65
C LEU A 53 11.49 5.49 4.64
N HIS A 54 12.10 6.07 3.59
CA HIS A 54 13.01 5.33 2.70
C HIS A 54 14.32 4.97 3.41
N ASP A 55 14.88 5.89 4.20
CA ASP A 55 16.15 5.71 4.90
C ASP A 55 16.12 4.52 5.88
N CYS A 56 14.94 4.15 6.38
CA CYS A 56 14.77 3.04 7.31
C CYS A 56 14.24 1.75 6.68
N ARG A 57 14.15 1.63 5.34
CA ARG A 57 13.64 0.43 4.68
C ARG A 57 14.61 -0.74 4.78
N ILE A 58 14.06 -1.95 4.83
CA ILE A 58 14.79 -3.18 4.58
C ILE A 58 14.29 -3.73 3.24
N ALA A 59 15.15 -3.69 2.23
CA ALA A 59 14.96 -4.35 0.95
C ALA A 59 16.35 -4.56 0.34
N ALA A 60 16.51 -5.57 -0.53
CA ALA A 60 17.74 -5.71 -1.28
C ALA A 60 17.94 -4.47 -2.18
N SER A 61 19.16 -3.95 -2.26
CA SER A 61 19.44 -2.73 -3.02
C SER A 61 19.12 -2.86 -4.51
N ASP A 62 19.25 -4.08 -5.04
CA ASP A 62 18.95 -4.47 -6.41
C ASP A 62 17.49 -4.93 -6.62
N ASP A 63 16.64 -4.89 -5.58
CA ASP A 63 15.22 -5.17 -5.71
C ASP A 63 14.57 -4.12 -6.64
N ALA A 64 13.96 -4.60 -7.73
CA ALA A 64 13.39 -3.75 -8.78
C ALA A 64 12.15 -2.96 -8.33
N VAL A 65 11.51 -3.36 -7.23
CA VAL A 65 10.29 -2.74 -6.70
C VAL A 65 10.60 -1.84 -5.52
N TRP A 66 11.33 -2.36 -4.53
CA TRP A 66 11.50 -1.75 -3.21
C TRP A 66 12.90 -1.18 -2.98
N GLY A 67 13.88 -1.60 -3.78
CA GLY A 67 15.26 -1.13 -3.72
C GLY A 67 15.47 0.23 -4.39
N GLY A 68 16.64 0.82 -4.17
CA GLY A 68 17.08 2.03 -4.89
C GLY A 68 16.23 3.30 -4.69
N GLY A 69 15.42 3.36 -3.64
CA GLY A 69 14.52 4.50 -3.41
C GLY A 69 13.23 4.47 -4.23
N ARG A 70 12.89 3.34 -4.86
CA ARG A 70 11.66 3.14 -5.65
C ARG A 70 10.43 2.86 -4.78
N SER A 71 9.27 2.83 -5.41
CA SER A 71 7.97 2.67 -4.76
C SER A 71 7.74 3.72 -3.68
N VAL A 72 7.79 4.99 -4.07
CA VAL A 72 7.49 6.14 -3.20
C VAL A 72 6.02 6.14 -2.77
N TYR A 73 5.12 5.69 -3.65
CA TYR A 73 3.69 5.64 -3.40
C TYR A 73 3.19 4.20 -3.30
N LEU A 74 2.21 3.99 -2.44
CA LEU A 74 1.48 2.73 -2.32
C LEU A 74 -0.02 3.02 -2.34
N THR A 75 -0.79 2.21 -3.05
CA THR A 75 -2.24 2.19 -2.92
C THR A 75 -2.70 0.76 -2.73
N TRP A 76 -3.70 0.56 -1.88
CA TRP A 76 -4.41 -0.69 -1.85
C TRP A 76 -5.93 -0.52 -1.89
N TYR A 77 -6.60 -1.55 -2.41
CA TYR A 77 -8.05 -1.68 -2.47
C TYR A 77 -8.45 -2.99 -1.83
N ALA A 78 -9.25 -2.99 -0.77
CA ALA A 78 -9.83 -4.23 -0.24
C ALA A 78 -10.97 -4.67 -1.13
N THR A 79 -11.08 -5.98 -1.35
CA THR A 79 -12.05 -6.57 -2.26
C THR A 79 -13.00 -7.49 -1.51
N SER A 80 -14.29 -7.47 -1.85
CA SER A 80 -15.28 -8.41 -1.30
C SER A 80 -15.37 -9.72 -2.10
N VAL A 81 -14.73 -9.74 -3.28
CA VAL A 81 -14.60 -10.91 -4.15
C VAL A 81 -13.14 -11.31 -4.28
N ASP A 82 -12.91 -12.44 -4.95
CA ASP A 82 -11.57 -12.90 -5.32
C ASP A 82 -10.72 -11.74 -5.92
N PRO A 83 -9.53 -11.46 -5.37
CA PRO A 83 -8.73 -10.31 -5.80
C PRO A 83 -8.36 -10.33 -7.29
N ALA A 84 -8.19 -11.50 -7.90
CA ALA A 84 -7.90 -11.57 -9.33
C ALA A 84 -9.13 -11.19 -10.17
N ALA A 85 -10.33 -11.57 -9.75
CA ALA A 85 -11.58 -11.11 -10.36
C ALA A 85 -11.76 -9.58 -10.20
N ALA A 86 -11.47 -9.03 -9.02
CA ALA A 86 -11.52 -7.59 -8.78
C ALA A 86 -10.51 -6.81 -9.64
N ILE A 87 -9.28 -7.31 -9.82
CA ILE A 87 -8.28 -6.71 -10.73
C ILE A 87 -8.80 -6.69 -12.17
N ALA A 88 -9.46 -7.77 -12.62
CA ALA A 88 -10.03 -7.83 -13.96
C ALA A 88 -11.13 -6.76 -14.16
N ALA A 89 -12.02 -6.59 -13.17
CA ALA A 89 -13.05 -5.56 -13.18
C ALA A 89 -12.45 -4.14 -13.18
N MET A 90 -11.45 -3.88 -12.33
CA MET A 90 -10.72 -2.61 -12.31
C MET A 90 -9.99 -2.33 -13.63
N SER A 91 -9.43 -3.35 -14.27
CA SER A 91 -8.76 -3.21 -15.57
C SER A 91 -9.74 -2.86 -16.68
N ALA A 92 -10.88 -3.56 -16.75
CA ALA A 92 -11.94 -3.23 -17.70
C ALA A 92 -12.45 -1.79 -17.49
N ARG A 93 -12.64 -1.40 -16.22
CA ARG A 93 -13.03 -0.03 -15.87
C ARG A 93 -11.97 0.99 -16.26
N ARG A 94 -10.68 0.69 -16.08
CA ARG A 94 -9.58 1.56 -16.52
C ARG A 94 -9.63 1.78 -18.03
N ASP A 95 -9.83 0.73 -18.83
CA ASP A 95 -9.87 0.85 -20.28
C ASP A 95 -11.03 1.76 -20.75
N GLU A 96 -12.19 1.72 -20.07
CA GLU A 96 -13.29 2.66 -20.30
C GLU A 96 -12.91 4.12 -19.96
N LEU A 97 -12.19 4.32 -18.86
CA LEU A 97 -11.72 5.64 -18.42
C LEU A 97 -10.67 6.20 -19.39
N GLU A 98 -9.76 5.36 -19.89
CA GLU A 98 -8.78 5.71 -20.92
C GLU A 98 -9.47 6.13 -22.22
N ALA A 99 -10.44 5.34 -22.69
CA ALA A 99 -11.23 5.70 -23.88
C ALA A 99 -12.00 7.02 -23.72
N ALA A 100 -12.32 7.41 -22.49
CA ALA A 100 -12.97 8.67 -22.16
C ALA A 100 -11.99 9.84 -21.88
N GLY A 101 -10.67 9.65 -22.02
CA GLY A 101 -9.65 10.67 -21.75
C GLY A 101 -9.46 11.01 -20.27
N ARG A 102 -9.95 10.16 -19.36
CA ARG A 102 -9.95 10.39 -17.91
C ARG A 102 -8.65 9.97 -17.20
N MET A 103 -7.70 9.43 -17.97
CA MET A 103 -6.39 8.98 -17.49
C MET A 103 -5.25 9.91 -17.88
N ASP A 104 -5.52 10.96 -18.67
CA ASP A 104 -4.51 11.88 -19.22
C ASP A 104 -3.90 12.80 -18.15
N GLY A 105 -4.64 13.09 -17.08
CA GLY A 105 -4.20 13.95 -15.98
C GLY A 105 -3.16 13.33 -15.04
N ALA A 106 -2.82 12.07 -15.24
CA ALA A 106 -1.93 11.32 -14.36
C ALA A 106 -0.44 11.69 -14.51
N GLY A 107 -0.04 12.28 -15.65
CA GLY A 107 1.36 12.55 -15.96
C GLY A 107 2.24 11.28 -16.00
N ALA A 108 3.56 11.49 -15.98
CA ALA A 108 4.55 10.41 -16.00
C ALA A 108 4.53 9.61 -14.69
N ARG A 109 4.39 8.28 -14.83
CA ARG A 109 4.22 7.33 -13.74
C ARG A 109 4.65 5.93 -14.16
N VAL A 110 4.95 5.09 -13.19
CA VAL A 110 5.19 3.66 -13.39
C VAL A 110 4.63 2.85 -12.23
N VAL A 111 3.95 1.76 -12.54
CA VAL A 111 3.57 0.74 -11.56
C VAL A 111 4.75 -0.22 -11.44
N ARG A 112 5.43 -0.23 -10.29
CA ARG A 112 6.56 -1.13 -10.01
C ARG A 112 6.11 -2.51 -9.61
N SER A 113 5.02 -2.58 -8.85
CA SER A 113 4.38 -3.83 -8.46
C SER A 113 2.87 -3.64 -8.47
N GLY A 114 2.17 -4.59 -9.07
CA GLY A 114 0.73 -4.79 -8.92
C GLY A 114 0.49 -6.23 -8.49
N ASP A 115 -0.20 -6.44 -7.38
CA ASP A 115 -0.48 -7.79 -6.88
C ASP A 115 -1.94 -7.95 -6.45
N ALA A 116 -2.44 -9.17 -6.63
CA ALA A 116 -3.71 -9.65 -6.10
C ALA A 116 -3.39 -10.53 -4.88
N LEU A 117 -3.90 -10.14 -3.72
CA LEU A 117 -3.49 -10.68 -2.43
C LEU A 117 -4.70 -11.26 -1.70
N THR A 118 -4.79 -12.58 -1.57
CA THR A 118 -5.88 -13.26 -0.86
C THR A 118 -5.68 -13.12 0.65
N LEU A 119 -6.73 -12.70 1.39
CA LEU A 119 -6.67 -12.59 2.84
C LEU A 119 -6.59 -13.99 3.47
N LEU A 120 -5.58 -14.20 4.31
CA LEU A 120 -5.32 -15.48 4.98
C LEU A 120 -5.68 -15.43 6.46
N SER A 121 -5.39 -14.31 7.12
CA SER A 121 -5.70 -14.12 8.53
C SER A 121 -5.63 -12.65 8.91
N THR A 122 -6.26 -12.34 10.03
CA THR A 122 -6.28 -11.01 10.62
C THR A 122 -5.96 -11.09 12.11
N ALA A 123 -5.45 -9.99 12.65
CA ALA A 123 -5.29 -9.77 14.07
C ALA A 123 -5.60 -8.30 14.37
N SER A 124 -6.21 -8.01 15.51
CA SER A 124 -6.52 -6.64 15.92
C SER A 124 -6.36 -6.47 17.42
N ASP A 125 -6.22 -5.23 17.88
CA ASP A 125 -6.21 -4.93 19.30
C ASP A 125 -7.50 -5.49 19.95
N PRO A 126 -7.37 -6.38 20.97
CA PRO A 126 -8.52 -7.01 21.61
C PRO A 126 -9.45 -6.00 22.31
N ASN A 127 -8.99 -4.78 22.59
CA ASN A 127 -9.80 -3.72 23.18
C ASN A 127 -10.75 -3.05 22.17
N LEU A 128 -10.46 -3.11 20.86
CA LEU A 128 -11.27 -2.43 19.84
C LEU A 128 -12.52 -3.21 19.42
N ARG A 129 -12.59 -4.52 19.73
CA ARG A 129 -13.73 -5.41 19.39
C ARG A 129 -14.18 -5.35 17.93
N LEU A 130 -13.24 -5.13 17.01
CA LEU A 130 -13.48 -5.08 15.57
C LEU A 130 -13.75 -6.49 15.02
N ASP A 131 -14.69 -6.62 14.09
CA ASP A 131 -14.83 -7.83 13.29
C ASP A 131 -14.11 -7.69 11.93
N GLU A 132 -14.03 -8.78 11.16
CA GLU A 132 -13.31 -8.82 9.88
C GLU A 132 -13.82 -7.80 8.83
N ARG A 133 -15.06 -7.31 8.96
CA ARG A 133 -15.63 -6.26 8.11
C ARG A 133 -15.07 -4.89 8.47
N ASP A 134 -14.73 -4.68 9.73
CA ASP A 134 -14.32 -3.38 10.24
C ASP A 134 -12.83 -3.10 9.99
N LEU A 135 -12.00 -4.15 9.95
CA LEU A 135 -10.52 -4.02 9.97
C LEU A 135 -9.96 -3.21 8.80
N VAL A 136 -10.54 -3.33 7.61
CA VAL A 136 -10.10 -2.56 6.43
C VAL A 136 -10.48 -1.08 6.49
N HIS A 137 -11.35 -0.71 7.43
CA HIS A 137 -11.83 0.65 7.64
C HIS A 137 -11.24 1.30 8.89
N VAL A 138 -10.50 0.56 9.72
CA VAL A 138 -9.98 1.07 10.99
C VAL A 138 -9.11 2.33 10.76
N GLY A 139 -9.32 3.34 11.61
CA GLY A 139 -8.52 4.55 11.58
C GLY A 139 -7.07 4.25 11.90
N HIS A 140 -6.17 4.74 11.06
CA HIS A 140 -4.72 4.63 11.21
C HIS A 140 -4.04 5.80 10.48
N VAL A 141 -2.82 6.12 10.91
CA VAL A 141 -2.02 7.22 10.36
C VAL A 141 -0.95 6.72 9.40
N ALA A 142 -0.58 5.45 9.50
CA ALA A 142 0.46 4.87 8.68
C ALA A 142 0.32 3.36 8.50
N LEU A 143 1.11 2.81 7.58
CA LEU A 143 1.13 1.41 7.23
C LEU A 143 2.58 0.91 7.22
N ARG A 144 2.82 -0.24 7.84
CA ARG A 144 4.02 -1.06 7.59
C ARG A 144 3.63 -2.26 6.73
N LEU A 145 4.37 -2.46 5.64
CA LEU A 145 4.26 -3.62 4.76
C LEU A 145 5.49 -4.51 4.98
N VAL A 146 5.23 -5.75 5.37
CA VAL A 146 6.25 -6.80 5.51
C VAL A 146 6.01 -7.89 4.48
N ILE A 147 7.03 -8.22 3.69
CA ILE A 147 6.99 -9.32 2.73
C ILE A 147 8.02 -10.37 3.11
N ASP A 148 7.60 -11.63 3.14
CA ASP A 148 8.44 -12.79 3.47
C ASP A 148 7.93 -14.06 2.75
N ARG A 149 8.53 -15.21 3.13
CA ARG A 149 8.19 -16.55 2.64
C ARG A 149 7.60 -17.46 3.72
N ASP A 150 7.30 -16.89 4.89
CA ASP A 150 6.90 -17.66 6.08
C ASP A 150 5.37 -17.81 6.11
N GLU A 151 4.89 -19.05 6.02
CA GLU A 151 3.47 -19.36 6.20
C GLU A 151 3.10 -19.22 7.68
N ARG A 152 2.34 -18.18 8.00
CA ARG A 152 1.96 -17.84 9.38
C ARG A 152 0.71 -16.97 9.40
N LEU A 153 0.13 -16.85 10.60
CA LEU A 153 -0.95 -15.93 10.87
C LEU A 153 -0.45 -14.48 11.02
N ALA A 154 -1.35 -13.52 10.81
CA ALA A 154 -1.15 -12.11 11.13
C ALA A 154 -0.70 -11.96 12.59
N SER A 155 0.30 -11.11 12.80
CA SER A 155 0.84 -10.84 14.14
C SER A 155 0.44 -9.44 14.61
N LEU A 156 0.08 -9.33 15.88
CA LEU A 156 -0.12 -8.04 16.55
C LEU A 156 1.12 -7.72 17.38
N SER A 157 1.58 -6.48 17.28
CA SER A 157 2.66 -5.92 18.10
C SER A 157 2.21 -4.57 18.68
N PRO A 158 2.85 -4.05 19.74
CA PRO A 158 2.54 -2.72 20.27
C PRO A 158 2.54 -1.65 19.17
N GLY A 159 1.58 -0.72 19.20
CA GLY A 159 1.42 0.33 18.17
C GLY A 159 0.71 -0.10 16.87
N VAL A 160 0.46 -1.40 16.68
CA VAL A 160 -0.34 -1.92 15.56
C VAL A 160 -1.80 -2.05 15.99
N VAL A 161 -2.72 -1.35 15.32
CA VAL A 161 -4.17 -1.44 15.62
C VAL A 161 -4.81 -2.65 14.97
N ALA A 162 -4.36 -3.00 13.76
CA ALA A 162 -4.80 -4.16 13.01
C ALA A 162 -3.67 -4.65 12.12
N SER A 163 -3.58 -5.96 11.96
CA SER A 163 -2.67 -6.63 11.05
C SER A 163 -3.46 -7.56 10.14
N LEU A 164 -3.19 -7.48 8.85
CA LEU A 164 -3.84 -8.29 7.83
C LEU A 164 -2.77 -9.02 7.02
N ARG A 165 -2.90 -10.34 6.96
CA ARG A 165 -1.93 -11.23 6.32
C ARG A 165 -2.49 -11.82 5.05
N PHE A 166 -1.71 -11.78 3.97
CA PHE A 166 -2.14 -12.15 2.64
C PHE A 166 -1.17 -13.07 1.92
N GLY A 167 -1.70 -13.92 1.05
CA GLY A 167 -0.94 -14.71 0.08
C GLY A 167 -0.99 -14.07 -1.31
N SER A 168 0.15 -14.03 -1.99
CA SER A 168 0.23 -13.49 -3.36
C SER A 168 -0.30 -14.45 -4.40
N ALA A 169 -1.19 -13.95 -5.27
CA ALA A 169 -1.68 -14.69 -6.43
C ALA A 169 -0.62 -14.76 -7.54
N PHE A 170 0.20 -13.72 -7.69
CA PHE A 170 1.20 -13.65 -8.77
C PHE A 170 2.59 -14.14 -8.38
N SER A 171 2.84 -14.34 -7.08
CA SER A 171 4.09 -14.91 -6.55
C SER A 171 3.79 -16.00 -5.51
N PRO A 172 3.41 -17.22 -5.93
CA PRO A 172 3.09 -18.30 -5.01
C PRO A 172 4.19 -18.55 -3.96
N GLY A 173 3.76 -18.74 -2.70
CA GLY A 173 4.66 -18.90 -1.55
C GLY A 173 5.32 -17.61 -1.07
N ARG A 174 4.93 -16.45 -1.62
CA ARG A 174 5.25 -15.13 -1.09
C ARG A 174 4.03 -14.56 -0.38
N PHE A 175 4.26 -13.90 0.74
CA PHE A 175 3.18 -13.41 1.58
C PHE A 175 3.45 -11.98 2.02
N ALA A 176 2.39 -11.16 2.05
CA ALA A 176 2.43 -9.77 2.52
C ALA A 176 1.67 -9.64 3.84
N GLU A 177 2.20 -8.90 4.81
CA GLU A 177 1.46 -8.46 5.99
C GLU A 177 1.37 -6.93 6.00
N LEU A 178 0.15 -6.42 6.10
CA LEU A 178 -0.16 -5.01 6.29
C LEU A 178 -0.44 -4.76 7.76
N GLN A 179 0.45 -4.04 8.44
CA GLN A 179 0.27 -3.60 9.82
C GLN A 179 -0.15 -2.13 9.83
N LEU A 180 -1.39 -1.88 10.26
CA LEU A 180 -1.98 -0.54 10.36
C LEU A 180 -1.52 0.09 11.68
N LEU A 181 -0.92 1.27 11.61
CA LEU A 181 -0.26 1.94 12.73
C LEU A 181 -1.06 3.14 13.21
N ALA A 182 -1.23 3.26 14.53
CA ALA A 182 -1.85 4.44 15.16
C ALA A 182 -0.88 5.61 15.35
N ASP A 183 0.43 5.34 15.33
CA ASP A 183 1.49 6.30 15.62
C ASP A 183 2.44 6.50 14.42
N ASP A 184 3.34 7.49 14.51
CA ASP A 184 4.41 7.72 13.52
C ASP A 184 5.23 6.44 13.34
N PRO A 185 5.36 5.88 12.11
CA PRO A 185 6.16 4.70 11.85
C PRO A 185 7.55 4.76 12.48
N ARG A 186 8.20 5.92 12.45
CA ARG A 186 9.57 6.07 12.97
C ARG A 186 9.66 5.91 14.48
N SER A 187 8.56 6.13 15.20
CA SER A 187 8.54 5.89 16.65
C SER A 187 8.34 4.42 17.04
N VAL A 188 7.86 3.57 16.13
CA VAL A 188 7.48 2.18 16.45
C VAL A 188 8.29 1.13 15.70
N LEU A 189 8.88 1.45 14.55
CA LEU A 189 9.54 0.47 13.67
C LEU A 189 10.65 -0.34 14.35
N ASP A 190 11.47 0.29 15.20
CA ASP A 190 12.57 -0.41 15.89
C ASP A 190 12.05 -1.48 16.86
N GLU A 191 10.98 -1.17 17.59
CA GLU A 191 10.33 -2.12 18.50
C GLU A 191 9.68 -3.27 17.71
N LEU A 192 8.95 -2.94 16.64
CA LEU A 192 8.32 -3.93 15.77
C LEU A 192 9.34 -4.90 15.15
N ARG A 193 10.49 -4.37 14.72
CA ARG A 193 11.59 -5.18 14.16
C ARG A 193 12.29 -6.02 15.20
N ALA A 194 12.47 -5.51 16.41
CA ALA A 194 13.04 -6.28 17.51
C ALA A 194 12.18 -7.51 17.84
N ALA A 195 10.85 -7.35 17.86
CA ALA A 195 9.89 -8.44 18.05
C ALA A 195 9.95 -9.51 16.95
N GLU A 196 10.40 -9.13 15.75
CA GLU A 196 10.49 -9.99 14.56
C GLU A 196 11.94 -10.40 14.22
N SER A 197 12.90 -10.14 15.10
CA SER A 197 14.35 -10.27 14.85
C SER A 197 14.84 -11.66 14.38
N ARG A 198 14.05 -12.72 14.58
CA ARG A 198 14.35 -14.08 14.13
C ARG A 198 13.76 -14.43 12.76
N ARG A 199 12.93 -13.55 12.19
CA ARG A 199 12.23 -13.79 10.93
C ARG A 199 13.10 -13.43 9.74
N ARG A 200 12.93 -14.18 8.65
CA ARG A 200 13.59 -13.88 7.39
C ARG A 200 12.68 -12.99 6.55
N ILE A 201 12.83 -11.69 6.73
CA ILE A 201 12.06 -10.68 6.00
C ILE A 201 12.77 -10.34 4.68
N GLU A 202 12.03 -10.37 3.57
CA GLU A 202 12.52 -9.91 2.27
C GLU A 202 12.36 -8.38 2.13
N VAL A 203 11.23 -7.86 2.59
CA VAL A 203 10.87 -6.44 2.51
C VAL A 203 10.24 -5.99 3.82
N ASP A 204 10.72 -4.90 4.39
CA ASP A 204 10.12 -4.17 5.51
C ASP A 204 10.14 -2.69 5.18
N VAL A 205 8.98 -2.16 4.81
CA VAL A 205 8.81 -0.77 4.38
C VAL A 205 7.63 -0.15 5.13
N ALA A 206 7.73 1.14 5.39
CA ALA A 206 6.66 1.91 6.00
C ALA A 206 6.25 3.10 5.13
N PHE A 207 5.00 3.50 5.28
CA PHE A 207 4.39 4.60 4.57
C PHE A 207 3.47 5.40 5.48
N ASP A 208 3.49 6.71 5.33
CA ASP A 208 2.47 7.60 5.89
C ASP A 208 1.21 7.52 5.05
N ARG A 209 0.05 7.53 5.70
CA ARG A 209 -1.23 7.61 4.99
C ARG A 209 -1.40 8.99 4.39
N ILE A 210 -1.81 9.06 3.12
CA ILE A 210 -2.11 10.32 2.46
C ILE A 210 -3.50 10.78 2.88
N GLU A 211 -3.58 11.95 3.50
CA GLU A 211 -4.84 12.66 3.64
C GLU A 211 -5.23 13.29 2.29
N PRO A 212 -6.46 13.07 1.79
CA PRO A 212 -6.87 13.61 0.50
C PRO A 212 -6.66 15.13 0.43
N LEU A 213 -6.08 15.60 -0.68
CA LEU A 213 -5.80 17.01 -0.96
C LEU A 213 -4.79 17.68 -0.01
N GLN A 214 -4.08 16.91 0.83
CA GLN A 214 -3.00 17.40 1.69
C GLN A 214 -1.69 16.68 1.38
N TYR A 215 -0.72 17.40 0.81
CA TYR A 215 0.54 16.82 0.34
C TYR A 215 1.80 17.44 0.97
N PRO A 216 1.89 17.52 2.31
CA PRO A 216 3.03 18.17 3.00
C PRO A 216 4.37 17.48 2.73
N PHE A 217 4.35 16.21 2.30
CA PHE A 217 5.52 15.40 2.00
C PHE A 217 6.24 15.80 0.69
N LEU A 218 5.57 16.47 -0.25
CA LEU A 218 6.13 16.75 -1.58
C LEU A 218 7.42 17.56 -1.51
N ALA A 219 7.45 18.62 -0.70
CA ALA A 219 8.63 19.46 -0.55
C ALA A 219 9.84 18.71 0.00
N ALA A 220 9.62 17.65 0.80
CA ALA A 220 10.69 16.79 1.30
C ALA A 220 11.20 15.86 0.19
N ILE A 221 10.29 15.24 -0.57
CA ILE A 221 10.62 14.37 -1.70
C ILE A 221 11.42 15.15 -2.77
N GLU A 222 10.94 16.32 -3.19
CA GLU A 222 11.58 17.17 -4.21
C GLU A 222 13.03 17.58 -3.89
N LYS A 223 13.35 17.71 -2.60
CA LYS A 223 14.67 18.09 -2.09
C LYS A 223 15.56 16.90 -1.73
N SER A 224 15.04 15.68 -1.89
CA SER A 224 15.72 14.46 -1.48
C SER A 224 16.68 13.94 -2.56
N ARG A 225 17.24 12.75 -2.29
CA ARG A 225 18.05 11.97 -3.26
C ARG A 225 17.26 10.79 -3.84
N LEU A 226 15.95 10.73 -3.64
CA LEU A 226 15.11 9.73 -4.29
C LEU A 226 15.19 9.89 -5.82
N PRO A 227 14.97 8.80 -6.59
CA PRO A 227 14.97 8.86 -8.05
C PRO A 227 14.09 10.01 -8.57
N ARG A 228 14.61 10.79 -9.50
CA ARG A 228 13.90 11.97 -10.02
C ARG A 228 12.91 11.60 -11.10
N TRP A 229 13.24 10.60 -11.91
CA TRP A 229 12.46 10.18 -13.05
C TRP A 229 12.13 8.70 -12.94
N VAL A 230 10.95 8.31 -13.42
CA VAL A 230 10.49 6.93 -13.37
C VAL A 230 11.38 5.95 -14.16
N ASP A 231 12.18 6.46 -15.10
CA ASP A 231 13.10 5.67 -15.91
C ASP A 231 14.52 5.54 -15.31
N GLU A 232 14.81 6.22 -14.19
CA GLU A 232 16.09 6.05 -13.50
C GLU A 232 16.16 4.68 -12.82
N VAL A 233 17.10 3.83 -13.28
CA VAL A 233 17.41 2.51 -12.73
C VAL A 233 18.67 2.57 -11.89
#